data_AF-A0A3E2TLX2-F1
#
_entry.id   AF-A0A3E2TLX2-F1
#
_cell.length_a   1.000
_cell.length_b   1.000
_cell.length_c   1.000
_cell.angle_alpha   90.00
_cell.angle_beta   90.00
_cell.angle_gamma   90.00
#
_symmetry.space_group_name_H-M   'P 1'
#
loop_
_entity.id
_entity.type
_entity.pdbx_description
1 polymer ?
#
loop_
_entity_poly.entity_id
_entity_poly.type
_entity_poly.pdbx_seq_one_letter_code
_entity_poly.pdbx_strand_id
1 'polypeptide(L)'
;MHIDKNKNKGFTLVELVIVVAILAILVGILAPAYSKYVERSAESTDLENVRTAYGEVMIAVEIEEEKDVLKVVPLKQKKAGWQSSNTVSIAGISHSNGDPDTDHWKGDPVAGGVCEVSYDPKKGILFDWKGKNEDSSKKYFFDITEDLQKPLKESGVLDDLISKKNTYFEIDSKCQNSSMLPKVQAKLQANSLLQKGTWAYVGSHLRILNDIFTGHL
;
A
#
# COMPACT_ATOMS: atom_id res chain seq x y z
N MET A 1 -22.53 -74.76 -29.74
CA MET A 1 -21.71 -73.80 -28.98
C MET A 1 -21.47 -72.60 -29.87
N HIS A 2 -22.24 -71.52 -29.68
CA HIS A 2 -22.08 -70.28 -30.43
C HIS A 2 -20.93 -69.48 -29.81
N ILE A 3 -19.88 -69.19 -30.58
CA ILE A 3 -18.81 -68.28 -30.19
C ILE A 3 -19.26 -66.89 -30.62
N ASP A 4 -19.69 -66.07 -29.68
CA ASP A 4 -19.96 -64.66 -29.93
C ASP A 4 -18.64 -63.96 -30.30
N LYS A 5 -18.53 -63.51 -31.55
CA LYS A 5 -17.39 -62.72 -32.03
C LYS A 5 -17.41 -61.36 -31.34
N ASN A 6 -16.62 -61.22 -30.28
CA ASN A 6 -16.36 -59.95 -29.64
C ASN A 6 -15.70 -59.00 -30.66
N LYS A 7 -16.47 -58.07 -31.22
CA LYS A 7 -15.98 -57.02 -32.12
C LYS A 7 -15.26 -55.96 -31.30
N ASN A 8 -14.02 -56.26 -30.91
CA ASN A 8 -13.14 -55.25 -30.33
C ASN A 8 -12.74 -54.27 -31.44
N LYS A 9 -13.56 -53.22 -31.64
CA LYS A 9 -13.23 -52.09 -32.51
C LYS A 9 -12.15 -51.27 -31.80
N GLY A 10 -10.90 -51.43 -32.24
CA GLY A 10 -9.81 -50.54 -31.83
C GLY A 10 -10.00 -49.14 -32.42
N PHE A 11 -9.56 -48.12 -31.70
CA PHE A 11 -9.55 -46.73 -32.15
C PHE A 11 -8.69 -46.61 -33.40
N THR A 12 -9.21 -46.01 -34.48
CA THR A 12 -8.42 -45.79 -35.68
C THR A 12 -7.53 -44.55 -35.53
N LEU A 13 -6.35 -44.56 -36.14
CA LEU A 13 -5.45 -43.38 -36.16
C LEU A 13 -6.14 -42.16 -36.79
N VAL A 14 -6.97 -42.39 -37.80
CA VAL A 14 -7.74 -41.34 -38.48
C VAL A 14 -8.75 -40.68 -37.54
N GLU A 15 -9.50 -41.46 -36.76
CA GLU A 15 -10.44 -40.92 -35.76
C GLU A 15 -9.71 -40.04 -34.74
N LEU A 16 -8.52 -40.44 -34.30
CA LEU A 16 -7.72 -39.64 -33.36
C LEU A 16 -7.27 -38.31 -33.99
N VAL A 17 -6.79 -38.32 -35.24
CA VAL A 17 -6.32 -37.11 -35.94
C VAL A 17 -7.45 -36.10 -36.13
N ILE A 18 -8.65 -36.57 -36.49
CA ILE A 18 -9.83 -35.70 -36.65
C ILE A 18 -10.21 -35.05 -35.31
N VAL A 19 -10.18 -35.81 -34.21
CA VAL A 19 -10.48 -35.28 -32.86
C VAL A 19 -9.48 -34.20 -32.46
N VAL A 20 -8.18 -34.44 -32.64
CA VAL A 20 -7.13 -33.45 -32.32
C VAL A 20 -7.27 -32.20 -33.20
N ALA A 21 -7.63 -32.36 -34.48
CA ALA A 21 -7.88 -31.24 -35.38
C ALA A 21 -9.06 -30.36 -34.91
N ILE A 22 -10.17 -30.95 -34.47
CA ILE A 22 -11.31 -30.20 -33.93
C ILE A 22 -10.94 -29.52 -32.60
N LEU A 23 -10.22 -30.21 -31.71
CA LEU A 23 -9.75 -29.62 -30.44
C LEU A 23 -8.84 -28.42 -30.67
N ALA A 24 -7.94 -28.47 -31.66
CA ALA A 24 -7.06 -27.35 -31.98
C ALA A 24 -7.85 -26.10 -32.41
N ILE A 25 -8.90 -26.28 -33.23
CA ILE A 25 -9.78 -25.17 -33.66
C ILE A 25 -10.54 -24.59 -32.45
N LEU A 26 -11.10 -25.45 -31.61
CA LEU A 26 -11.85 -25.02 -30.42
C LEU A 26 -10.97 -24.21 -29.44
N VAL A 27 -9.77 -24.70 -29.15
CA VAL A 27 -8.81 -23.99 -28.28
C VAL A 27 -8.43 -22.63 -28.87
N GLY A 28 -8.24 -22.54 -30.18
CA GLY A 28 -7.94 -21.28 -30.86
C GLY A 28 -9.00 -20.20 -30.64
N ILE A 29 -10.29 -20.57 -30.66
CA ILE A 29 -11.40 -19.63 -30.44
C ILE A 29 -11.57 -19.31 -28.94
N LEU A 30 -11.35 -20.29 -28.06
CA LEU A 30 -11.56 -20.15 -26.61
C LEU A 30 -10.46 -19.34 -25.90
N ALA A 31 -9.21 -19.40 -26.36
CA ALA A 31 -8.06 -18.76 -25.71
C ALA A 31 -8.27 -17.25 -25.40
N PRO A 32 -8.67 -16.37 -26.36
CA PRO A 32 -8.83 -14.95 -26.07
C PRO A 32 -9.99 -14.64 -25.11
N ALA A 33 -11.06 -15.45 -25.15
CA ALA A 33 -12.18 -15.30 -24.22
C ALA A 33 -11.74 -15.68 -22.80
N TYR A 34 -11.02 -16.79 -22.65
CA TYR A 34 -10.52 -17.27 -21.37
C TYR A 34 -9.64 -16.22 -20.66
N SER A 35 -8.71 -15.57 -21.38
CA SER A 35 -7.87 -14.51 -20.78
C SER A 35 -8.70 -13.34 -20.23
N LYS A 36 -9.79 -12.93 -20.89
CA LYS A 36 -10.67 -11.87 -20.39
C LYS A 36 -11.44 -12.30 -19.14
N TYR A 37 -11.88 -13.55 -19.06
CA TYR A 37 -12.57 -14.08 -17.89
C TYR A 37 -11.64 -14.14 -16.67
N VAL A 38 -10.40 -14.60 -16.85
CA VAL A 38 -9.41 -14.63 -15.77
C VAL A 38 -9.10 -13.21 -15.26
N GLU A 39 -8.95 -12.25 -16.17
CA GLU A 39 -8.72 -10.85 -15.79
C GLU A 39 -9.89 -10.27 -14.99
N ARG A 40 -11.12 -10.44 -15.47
CA ARG A 40 -12.32 -9.99 -14.76
C ARG A 40 -12.46 -10.66 -13.39
N SER A 41 -12.07 -11.93 -13.27
CA SER A 41 -12.05 -12.63 -11.99
C SER A 41 -11.04 -12.02 -11.03
N ALA A 42 -9.85 -11.66 -11.52
CA ALA A 42 -8.83 -11.00 -10.72
C ALA A 42 -9.29 -9.61 -10.25
N GLU A 43 -9.85 -8.80 -11.15
CA GLU A 43 -10.44 -7.49 -10.82
C GLU A 43 -11.54 -7.60 -9.76
N SER A 44 -12.42 -8.59 -9.88
CA SER A 44 -13.49 -8.82 -8.89
C SER A 44 -12.92 -9.16 -7.51
N THR A 45 -11.89 -10.02 -7.46
CA THR A 45 -11.21 -10.35 -6.20
C THR A 45 -10.49 -9.14 -5.62
N ASP A 46 -9.83 -8.33 -6.45
CA ASP A 46 -9.15 -7.11 -6.01
C ASP A 46 -10.15 -6.12 -5.40
N LEU A 47 -11.31 -5.93 -6.04
CA LEU A 47 -12.39 -5.09 -5.54
C LEU A 47 -12.95 -5.58 -4.20
N GLU A 48 -13.14 -6.90 -4.04
CA GLU A 48 -13.57 -7.50 -2.77
C GLU A 48 -12.54 -7.29 -1.67
N ASN A 49 -11.25 -7.53 -1.94
CA ASN A 49 -10.19 -7.32 -0.95
C ASN A 49 -10.09 -5.86 -0.51
N VAL A 50 -10.24 -4.90 -1.45
CA VAL A 50 -10.26 -3.46 -1.12
C VAL A 50 -11.49 -3.10 -0.28
N ARG A 51 -12.66 -3.70 -0.53
CA ARG A 51 -13.85 -3.51 0.31
C ARG A 51 -13.67 -4.10 1.72
N THR A 52 -13.02 -5.25 1.83
CA THR A 52 -12.66 -5.83 3.14
C THR A 52 -11.70 -4.92 3.88
N ALA A 53 -10.64 -4.43 3.21
CA ALA A 53 -9.69 -3.48 3.78
C ALA A 53 -10.36 -2.18 4.24
N TYR A 54 -11.31 -1.66 3.45
CA TYR A 54 -12.15 -0.53 3.86
C TYR A 54 -12.90 -0.84 5.18
N GLY A 55 -13.56 -2.00 5.26
CA GLY A 55 -14.27 -2.41 6.48
C GLY A 55 -13.34 -2.51 7.69
N GLU A 56 -12.16 -3.10 7.53
CA GLU A 56 -11.14 -3.19 8.59
C GLU A 56 -10.69 -1.80 9.06
N VAL A 57 -10.40 -0.90 8.13
CA VAL A 57 -9.99 0.49 8.43
C VAL A 57 -11.10 1.21 9.20
N MET A 58 -12.35 1.11 8.76
CA MET A 58 -13.48 1.76 9.44
C MET A 58 -13.71 1.21 10.85
N ILE A 59 -13.59 -0.11 11.04
CA ILE A 59 -13.70 -0.73 12.37
C ILE A 59 -12.60 -0.22 13.31
N ALA A 60 -11.35 -0.20 12.85
CA ALA A 60 -10.23 0.27 13.67
C ALA A 60 -10.37 1.74 14.06
N VAL A 61 -10.87 2.58 13.14
CA VAL A 61 -11.13 4.00 13.41
C VAL A 61 -12.32 4.22 14.35
N GLU A 62 -13.45 3.55 14.11
CA GLU A 62 -14.70 3.83 14.84
C GLU A 62 -14.77 3.13 16.20
N ILE A 63 -14.27 1.89 16.30
CA ILE A 63 -14.40 1.06 17.50
C ILE A 63 -13.12 1.12 18.33
N GLU A 64 -11.97 1.01 17.69
CA GLU A 64 -10.67 0.94 18.39
C GLU A 64 -10.05 2.33 18.60
N GLU A 65 -10.70 3.39 18.11
CA GLU A 65 -10.24 4.78 18.13
C GLU A 65 -8.81 4.95 17.58
N GLU A 66 -8.38 4.02 16.71
CA GLU A 66 -7.05 4.04 16.12
C GLU A 66 -6.99 5.18 15.10
N LYS A 67 -6.00 6.06 15.30
CA LYS A 67 -5.76 7.17 14.40
C LYS A 67 -4.76 6.73 13.35
N ASP A 68 -5.06 7.07 12.10
CA ASP A 68 -4.21 6.85 10.93
C ASP A 68 -3.99 5.36 10.55
N VAL A 69 -5.11 4.65 10.35
CA VAL A 69 -5.10 3.25 9.88
C VAL A 69 -4.89 3.20 8.37
N LEU A 70 -3.91 2.41 7.92
CA LEU A 70 -3.65 2.14 6.51
C LEU A 70 -3.59 0.63 6.26
N LYS A 71 -4.30 0.19 5.23
CA LYS A 71 -4.29 -1.20 4.77
C LYS A 71 -3.85 -1.28 3.33
N VAL A 72 -2.77 -2.03 3.08
CA VAL A 72 -2.28 -2.30 1.73
C VAL A 72 -2.94 -3.54 1.18
N VAL A 73 -3.54 -3.44 -0.01
CA VAL A 73 -4.15 -4.54 -0.74
C VAL A 73 -3.36 -4.78 -2.03
N PRO A 74 -2.66 -5.93 -2.16
CA PRO A 74 -1.99 -6.27 -3.40
C PRO A 74 -3.01 -6.65 -4.48
N LEU A 75 -2.80 -6.12 -5.69
CA LEU A 75 -3.67 -6.36 -6.84
C LEU A 75 -3.20 -7.59 -7.63
N LYS A 76 -4.15 -8.41 -8.05
CA LYS A 76 -3.93 -9.63 -8.83
C LYS A 76 -4.07 -9.39 -10.34
N GLN A 77 -4.78 -8.35 -10.74
CA GLN A 77 -5.00 -7.99 -12.14
C GLN A 77 -3.67 -7.84 -12.92
N LYS A 78 -3.73 -8.10 -14.23
CA LYS A 78 -2.59 -8.07 -15.15
C LYS A 78 -2.64 -6.91 -16.12
N LYS A 79 -3.73 -6.16 -16.16
CA LYS A 79 -3.89 -4.95 -16.96
C LYS A 79 -4.07 -3.73 -16.06
N ALA A 80 -3.78 -2.57 -16.62
CA ALA A 80 -4.00 -1.29 -15.95
C ALA A 80 -5.40 -0.75 -16.27
N GLY A 81 -5.99 -0.08 -15.30
CA GLY A 81 -7.38 0.38 -15.33
C GLY A 81 -8.37 -0.79 -15.27
N TRP A 82 -9.63 -0.45 -15.00
CA TRP A 82 -10.70 -1.43 -14.93
C TRP A 82 -11.12 -1.89 -16.34
N GLN A 83 -11.06 -3.19 -16.61
CA GLN A 83 -11.47 -3.74 -17.91
C GLN A 83 -12.91 -4.26 -17.88
N SER A 84 -13.39 -4.67 -16.71
CA SER A 84 -14.73 -5.24 -16.55
C SER A 84 -15.85 -4.19 -16.51
N SER A 85 -15.54 -3.00 -16.00
CA SER A 85 -16.45 -1.84 -15.96
C SER A 85 -15.64 -0.56 -16.10
N ASN A 86 -16.16 0.42 -16.86
CA ASN A 86 -15.50 1.73 -16.97
C ASN A 86 -15.56 2.50 -15.64
N THR A 87 -16.61 2.27 -14.85
CA THR A 87 -16.84 2.92 -13.56
C THR A 87 -16.94 1.87 -12.47
N VAL A 88 -16.24 2.07 -11.36
CA VAL A 88 -16.23 1.17 -10.20
C VAL A 88 -16.67 1.94 -8.97
N SER A 89 -17.42 1.26 -8.09
CA SER A 89 -17.89 1.81 -6.82
C SER A 89 -17.43 0.99 -5.62
N ILE A 90 -16.82 1.67 -4.65
CA ILE A 90 -16.32 1.12 -3.40
C ILE A 90 -16.88 1.97 -2.26
N ALA A 91 -17.67 1.36 -1.37
CA ALA A 91 -18.28 2.05 -0.24
C ALA A 91 -19.06 3.34 -0.61
N GLY A 92 -19.69 3.37 -1.80
CA GLY A 92 -20.44 4.53 -2.28
C GLY A 92 -19.60 5.60 -2.99
N ILE A 93 -18.27 5.47 -3.00
CA ILE A 93 -17.37 6.29 -3.81
C ILE A 93 -17.23 5.64 -5.18
N SER A 94 -17.54 6.40 -6.24
CA SER A 94 -17.45 5.91 -7.62
C SER A 94 -16.38 6.69 -8.40
N HIS A 95 -15.61 5.97 -9.22
CA HIS A 95 -14.58 6.54 -10.07
C HIS A 95 -14.53 5.76 -11.40
N SER A 96 -14.27 6.47 -12.49
CA SER A 96 -14.16 5.89 -13.83
C SER A 96 -12.75 6.01 -14.37
N ASN A 97 -12.37 5.10 -15.27
CA ASN A 97 -11.07 5.17 -15.94
C ASN A 97 -10.89 6.55 -16.61
N GLY A 98 -9.82 7.26 -16.25
CA GLY A 98 -9.50 8.58 -16.78
C GLY A 98 -10.15 9.77 -16.04
N ASP A 99 -10.98 9.52 -15.02
CA ASP A 99 -11.40 10.58 -14.10
C ASP A 99 -10.18 11.10 -13.32
N PRO A 100 -10.11 12.42 -13.04
CA PRO A 100 -9.02 12.98 -12.24
C PRO A 100 -9.06 12.49 -10.79
N ASP A 101 -7.94 12.62 -10.10
CA ASP A 101 -7.83 12.34 -8.67
C ASP A 101 -8.84 13.17 -7.85
N THR A 102 -9.35 12.56 -6.79
CA THR A 102 -10.25 13.18 -5.81
C THR A 102 -9.67 13.01 -4.40
N ASP A 103 -10.31 13.62 -3.39
CA ASP A 103 -9.92 13.40 -1.99
C ASP A 103 -10.11 11.94 -1.53
N HIS A 104 -10.91 11.15 -2.25
CA HIS A 104 -11.27 9.78 -1.88
C HIS A 104 -10.70 8.71 -2.81
N TRP A 105 -10.15 9.12 -3.96
CA TRP A 105 -9.68 8.21 -4.99
C TRP A 105 -8.49 8.83 -5.70
N LYS A 106 -7.36 8.13 -5.71
CA LYS A 106 -6.14 8.61 -6.33
C LYS A 106 -5.53 7.52 -7.21
N GLY A 107 -5.25 7.88 -8.46
CA GLY A 107 -4.68 6.97 -9.45
C GLY A 107 -5.65 5.88 -9.92
N ASP A 108 -5.11 5.01 -10.77
CA ASP A 108 -5.81 3.87 -11.37
C ASP A 108 -5.13 2.56 -10.98
N PRO A 109 -5.89 1.45 -10.90
CA PRO A 109 -5.32 0.16 -10.55
C PRO A 109 -4.37 -0.29 -11.67
N VAL A 110 -3.18 -0.77 -11.32
CA VAL A 110 -2.16 -1.21 -12.30
C VAL A 110 -1.79 -2.68 -12.14
N ALA A 111 -1.17 -3.25 -13.17
CA ALA A 111 -0.83 -4.67 -13.23
C ALA A 111 0.12 -5.09 -12.10
N GLY A 112 -0.38 -5.92 -11.19
CA GLY A 112 0.36 -6.34 -9.99
C GLY A 112 0.71 -5.19 -9.03
N GLY A 113 -0.02 -4.07 -9.09
CA GLY A 113 0.14 -2.94 -8.19
C GLY A 113 -0.44 -3.18 -6.81
N VAL A 114 -0.64 -2.10 -6.06
CA VAL A 114 -1.30 -2.13 -4.75
C VAL A 114 -2.36 -1.03 -4.66
N CYS A 115 -3.37 -1.26 -3.83
CA CYS A 115 -4.29 -0.22 -3.37
C CYS A 115 -4.02 0.01 -1.88
N GLU A 116 -3.71 1.25 -1.50
CA GLU A 116 -3.62 1.65 -0.11
C GLU A 116 -4.95 2.27 0.31
N VAL A 117 -5.58 1.66 1.31
CA VAL A 117 -6.84 2.11 1.90
C VAL A 117 -6.52 2.79 3.21
N SER A 118 -6.82 4.07 3.32
CA SER A 118 -6.50 4.88 4.51
C SER A 118 -7.66 5.78 4.91
N TYR A 119 -7.69 6.20 6.18
CA TYR A 119 -8.72 7.10 6.70
C TYR A 119 -8.10 8.37 7.28
N ASP A 120 -8.58 9.54 6.83
CA ASP A 120 -8.27 10.85 7.41
C ASP A 120 -9.54 11.43 8.07
N PRO A 121 -9.51 11.88 9.33
CA PRO A 121 -10.69 12.44 10.01
C PRO A 121 -11.33 13.66 9.34
N LYS A 122 -10.59 14.41 8.51
CA LYS A 122 -11.07 15.60 7.81
C LYS A 122 -11.59 15.27 6.42
N LYS A 123 -10.96 14.31 5.73
CA LYS A 123 -11.26 13.98 4.33
C LYS A 123 -12.08 12.71 4.17
N GLY A 124 -12.12 11.84 5.17
CA GLY A 124 -12.71 10.50 5.08
C GLY A 124 -11.73 9.48 4.50
N ILE A 125 -12.28 8.41 3.94
CA ILE A 125 -11.49 7.32 3.34
C ILE A 125 -10.83 7.78 2.03
N LEU A 126 -9.61 7.29 1.79
CA LEU A 126 -8.87 7.43 0.54
C LEU A 126 -8.46 6.04 0.02
N PHE A 127 -8.78 5.78 -1.26
CA PHE A 127 -8.24 4.68 -2.06
C PHE A 127 -7.10 5.20 -2.95
N ASP A 128 -5.86 4.86 -2.62
CA ASP A 128 -4.66 5.28 -3.36
C ASP A 128 -4.07 4.10 -4.15
N TRP A 129 -4.28 4.10 -5.48
CA TRP A 129 -3.86 3.06 -6.39
C TRP A 129 -2.46 3.33 -6.93
N LYS A 130 -1.54 2.41 -6.68
CA LYS A 130 -0.11 2.60 -6.98
C LYS A 130 0.45 1.46 -7.83
N GLY A 131 1.57 1.79 -8.46
CA GLY A 131 2.52 0.87 -9.12
C GLY A 131 2.84 -0.38 -8.31
N LYS A 132 3.57 -1.31 -8.94
CA LYS A 132 4.35 -2.30 -8.18
C LYS A 132 5.27 -1.53 -7.23
N ASN A 133 4.91 -1.49 -5.96
CA ASN A 133 5.84 -1.09 -4.93
C ASN A 133 6.84 -2.24 -4.78
N GLU A 134 8.14 -1.93 -4.82
CA GLU A 134 9.20 -2.83 -4.34
C GLU A 134 9.05 -3.11 -2.83
N ASP A 135 8.12 -2.43 -2.16
CA ASP A 135 7.96 -2.41 -0.72
C ASP A 135 6.50 -2.58 -0.28
N SER A 136 5.87 -3.68 -0.69
CA SER A 136 4.57 -4.16 -0.17
C SER A 136 4.58 -4.47 1.35
N SER A 137 5.63 -4.08 2.07
CA SER A 137 5.84 -4.29 3.50
C SER A 137 5.44 -3.07 4.36
N LYS A 138 5.21 -1.90 3.76
CA LYS A 138 4.81 -0.68 4.49
C LYS A 138 3.37 -0.77 4.98
N LYS A 139 3.22 -1.39 6.15
CA LYS A 139 1.97 -1.48 6.91
C LYS A 139 1.48 -0.11 7.42
N TYR A 140 2.37 0.89 7.50
CA TYR A 140 2.11 2.18 8.12
C TYR A 140 2.47 3.34 7.17
N PHE A 141 1.75 4.45 7.32
CA PHE A 141 1.89 5.70 6.55
C PHE A 141 3.10 6.56 6.99
N PHE A 142 3.84 6.12 7.99
CA PHE A 142 5.11 6.69 8.42
C PHE A 142 6.24 5.68 8.28
N ASP A 143 7.47 6.19 8.17
CA ASP A 143 8.66 5.36 8.09
C ASP A 143 8.98 4.75 9.47
N ILE A 144 8.72 3.45 9.62
CA ILE A 144 9.05 2.69 10.84
C ILE A 144 10.55 2.46 11.03
N THR A 145 11.35 2.74 9.99
CA THR A 145 12.82 2.59 10.00
C THR A 145 13.54 3.92 10.17
N GLU A 146 12.82 5.03 10.38
CA GLU A 146 13.43 6.34 10.49
C GLU A 146 14.31 6.48 11.74
N ASP A 147 15.38 7.27 11.62
CA ASP A 147 16.15 7.73 12.79
C ASP A 147 15.42 8.91 13.44
N LEU A 148 14.70 8.62 14.52
CA LEU A 148 13.96 9.60 15.30
C LEU A 148 14.85 10.69 15.92
N GLN A 149 16.19 10.55 15.98
CA GLN A 149 17.08 11.59 16.48
C GLN A 149 17.61 12.52 15.38
N LYS A 150 17.54 12.09 14.12
CA LYS A 150 18.08 12.83 12.97
C LYS A 150 17.52 14.25 12.87
N PRO A 151 16.20 14.50 13.04
CA PRO A 151 15.66 15.85 12.99
C PRO A 151 16.28 16.78 14.04
N LEU A 152 16.54 16.27 15.25
CA LEU A 152 17.19 17.03 16.31
C LEU A 152 18.66 17.32 15.96
N LYS A 153 19.41 16.31 15.51
CA LYS A 153 20.84 16.44 15.15
C LYS A 153 21.04 17.45 14.01
N GLU A 154 20.17 17.41 13.00
CA GLU A 154 20.28 18.26 11.80
C GLU A 154 19.62 19.64 11.96
N SER A 155 18.84 19.86 13.03
CA SER A 155 18.15 21.13 13.27
C SER A 155 19.06 22.30 13.65
N GLY A 156 20.31 22.01 14.05
CA GLY A 156 21.24 23.00 14.64
C GLY A 156 20.87 23.44 16.07
N VAL A 157 19.81 22.88 16.66
CA VAL A 157 19.40 23.21 18.04
C VAL A 157 20.46 22.78 19.04
N LEU A 158 21.11 21.64 18.83
CA LEU A 158 22.16 21.13 19.72
C LEU A 158 23.37 22.06 19.76
N ASP A 159 23.80 22.60 18.61
CA ASP A 159 24.91 23.54 18.52
C ASP A 159 24.60 24.86 19.24
N ASP A 160 23.38 25.37 19.06
CA ASP A 160 22.88 26.56 19.77
C ASP A 160 22.93 26.36 21.30
N LEU A 161 22.52 25.18 21.78
CA LEU A 161 22.50 24.87 23.21
C LEU A 161 23.91 24.73 23.79
N ILE A 162 24.84 24.14 23.05
CA ILE A 162 26.25 24.03 23.42
C ILE A 162 26.87 25.43 23.52
N SER A 163 26.64 26.30 22.52
CA SER A 163 27.19 27.66 22.51
C SER A 163 26.69 28.51 23.69
N LYS A 164 25.43 28.32 24.09
CA LYS A 164 24.80 29.03 25.21
C LYS A 164 25.12 28.44 26.59
N LYS A 165 25.89 27.35 26.66
CA LYS A 165 26.19 26.61 27.91
C LYS A 165 24.93 26.18 28.67
N ASN A 166 23.86 25.83 27.95
CA ASN A 166 22.65 25.32 28.58
C ASN A 166 22.85 23.87 29.02
N THR A 167 22.81 23.63 30.34
CA THR A 167 23.08 22.31 30.92
C THR A 167 22.01 21.29 30.56
N TYR A 168 20.74 21.69 30.51
CA TYR A 168 19.59 20.84 30.23
C TYR A 168 18.68 21.50 29.20
N PHE A 169 18.03 20.69 28.38
CA PHE A 169 17.01 21.14 27.44
C PHE A 169 15.85 20.16 27.36
N GLU A 170 14.70 20.71 27.03
CA GLU A 170 13.48 19.98 26.73
C GLU A 170 12.82 20.66 25.52
N ILE A 171 12.44 19.85 24.54
CA ILE A 171 11.70 20.27 23.35
C ILE A 171 10.45 19.43 23.33
N ASP A 172 9.30 20.03 23.59
CA ASP A 172 7.99 19.38 23.53
C ASP A 172 7.28 19.79 22.23
N SER A 173 6.74 18.82 21.50
CA SER A 173 6.03 19.03 20.23
C SER A 173 4.76 19.89 20.33
N LYS A 174 4.21 20.07 21.55
CA LYS A 174 3.03 20.90 21.85
C LYS A 174 3.40 22.30 22.36
N CYS A 175 4.68 22.60 22.54
CA CYS A 175 5.11 23.90 23.06
C CYS A 175 4.93 25.02 22.02
N GLN A 176 3.85 25.79 22.14
CA GLN A 176 3.49 26.86 21.18
C GLN A 176 4.52 28.01 21.12
N ASN A 177 5.27 28.24 22.19
CA ASN A 177 6.22 29.35 22.31
C ASN A 177 7.69 28.90 22.36
N SER A 178 8.02 27.82 21.64
CA SER A 178 9.40 27.31 21.58
C SER A 178 10.14 27.90 20.37
N SER A 179 11.36 28.40 20.61
CA SER A 179 12.29 28.80 19.54
C SER A 179 13.06 27.62 18.94
N MET A 180 13.05 26.46 19.63
CA MET A 180 13.75 25.24 19.22
C MET A 180 12.86 24.33 18.38
N LEU A 181 11.56 24.24 18.72
CA LEU A 181 10.61 23.35 18.06
C LEU A 181 10.50 23.59 16.54
N PRO A 182 10.37 24.83 16.03
CA PRO A 182 10.28 25.06 14.59
C PRO A 182 11.52 24.59 13.82
N LYS A 183 12.71 24.69 14.42
CA LYS A 183 13.97 24.24 13.80
C LYS A 183 13.98 22.72 13.62
N VAL A 184 13.48 21.99 14.61
CA VAL A 184 13.35 20.52 14.55
C VAL A 184 12.25 20.10 13.58
N GLN A 185 11.08 20.75 13.63
CA GLN A 185 9.98 20.47 12.71
C GLN A 185 10.36 20.70 11.25
N ALA A 186 11.20 21.69 10.96
CA ALA A 186 11.71 21.95 9.61
C ALA A 186 12.58 20.81 9.04
N LYS A 187 13.04 19.87 9.88
CA LYS A 187 13.82 18.69 9.49
C LYS A 187 13.01 17.40 9.48
N LEU A 188 11.72 17.45 9.84
CA LEU A 188 10.83 16.29 9.76
C LEU A 188 10.48 15.98 8.31
N GLN A 189 10.66 14.73 7.90
CA GLN A 189 10.14 14.24 6.63
C GLN A 189 8.61 14.17 6.66
N ALA A 190 7.96 14.28 5.51
CA ALA A 190 6.49 14.23 5.40
C ALA A 190 5.88 12.92 5.92
N ASN A 191 6.64 11.83 5.80
CA ASN A 191 6.31 10.49 6.29
C ASN A 191 6.99 10.16 7.63
N SER A 192 7.43 11.15 8.41
CA SER A 192 7.96 10.91 9.76
C SER A 192 6.84 10.62 10.76
N LEU A 193 7.03 9.64 11.64
CA LEU A 193 6.19 9.34 12.80
C LEU A 193 6.00 10.60 13.67
N LEU A 194 7.05 11.43 13.77
CA LEU A 194 7.04 12.64 14.59
C LEU A 194 6.11 13.74 14.05
N GLN A 195 5.53 13.60 12.85
CA GLN A 195 4.50 14.52 12.36
C GLN A 195 3.11 14.23 12.94
N LYS A 196 2.90 13.06 13.55
CA LYS A 196 1.57 12.48 13.75
C LYS A 196 1.24 12.23 15.23
N GLY A 197 2.25 12.24 16.09
CA GLY A 197 2.13 12.07 17.53
C GLY A 197 2.61 13.25 18.36
N THR A 198 2.43 13.13 19.69
CA THR A 198 3.12 14.01 20.66
C THR A 198 4.48 13.41 20.96
N TRP A 199 5.53 14.21 20.90
CA TRP A 199 6.88 13.77 21.18
C TRP A 199 7.64 14.83 21.97
N ALA A 200 8.69 14.39 22.64
CA ALA A 200 9.61 15.31 23.29
C ALA A 200 11.06 14.82 23.15
N TYR A 201 11.99 15.77 23.02
CA TYR A 201 13.42 15.51 23.22
C TYR A 201 13.84 16.12 24.56
N VAL A 202 14.49 15.33 25.39
CA VAL A 202 15.03 15.76 26.68
C VAL A 202 16.48 15.33 26.76
N GLY A 203 17.37 16.23 27.20
CA GLY A 203 18.78 15.91 27.28
C GLY A 203 19.62 16.93 28.02
N SER A 204 20.93 16.66 28.07
CA SER A 204 21.94 17.53 28.67
C SER A 204 23.16 17.67 27.77
N HIS A 205 23.83 18.83 27.81
CA HIS A 205 24.99 19.08 26.97
C HIS A 205 26.15 18.10 27.25
N LEU A 206 26.24 17.55 28.48
CA LEU A 206 27.32 16.65 28.90
C LEU A 206 27.21 15.29 28.18
N ARG A 207 25.98 14.85 27.88
CA ARG A 207 25.74 13.62 27.11
C ARG A 207 25.94 13.83 25.61
N ILE A 208 25.52 14.98 25.08
CA ILE A 208 25.69 15.33 23.66
C ILE A 208 27.17 15.40 23.27
N LEU A 209 28.02 16.01 24.12
CA LEU A 209 29.46 16.07 23.87
C LEU A 209 30.07 14.67 23.82
N ASN A 210 29.69 13.77 24.73
CA ASN A 210 30.18 12.40 24.70
C ASN A 210 29.75 11.67 23.43
N ASP A 211 28.48 11.78 23.00
CA ASP A 211 28.00 11.11 21.78
C ASP A 211 28.65 11.66 20.48
N ILE A 212 29.02 12.95 20.45
CA ILE A 212 29.75 13.56 19.32
C ILE A 212 31.22 13.12 19.31
N PHE A 213 31.86 12.99 20.48
CA PHE A 213 33.28 12.61 20.57
C PHE A 213 33.52 11.08 20.58
N THR A 214 32.54 10.26 20.95
CA THR A 214 32.65 8.79 20.93
C THR A 214 32.03 8.17 19.68
N GLY A 215 31.92 8.92 18.57
CA GLY A 215 31.46 8.45 17.27
C GLY A 215 31.82 6.98 17.03
N HIS A 216 30.80 6.13 17.16
CA HIS A 216 30.90 4.70 16.99
C HIS A 216 31.55 4.40 15.63
N LEU A 217 32.72 3.74 15.69
CA LEU A 217 33.18 2.78 14.68
C LEU A 217 32.19 1.62 14.58
#